data_AF-A0A961TWK9-F1
#
_entry.id   AF-A0A961TWK9-F1
#
_cell.length_a   1.000
_cell.length_b   1.000
_cell.length_c   1.000
_cell.angle_alpha   90.00
_cell.angle_beta   90.00
_cell.angle_gamma   90.00
#
_symmetry.space_group_name_H-M   'P 1'
#
loop_
_entity.id
_entity.type
_entity.pdbx_description
1 polymer ?
#
loop_
_entity_poly.entity_id
_entity_poly.type
_entity_poly.pdbx_seq_one_letter_code
_entity_poly.pdbx_strand_id
1 'polypeptide(L)'
;MRAAFAQDEGRFSEFSLQFEDLLLDWSKCAVDAKTMTMLAELADAAGVEKRRAAMFAGDKINVTENRAVLHTALRAPRGVEIDVDGENVVPEIHAVLDAMGTFADAVRSGAATGATGRKITDIVNIGIGGSDLGPVMATLALTPYHDGPRAHFVSNIDGAHMHDVLKDLSAETTLFIVASKTFTTI
;
A
#
# COMPACT_ATOMS: atom_id res chain seq x y z
N MET A 1 31.15 -7.10 -14.99
CA MET A 1 30.41 -8.04 -14.13
C MET A 1 31.13 -9.37 -13.96
N ARG A 2 31.34 -10.18 -15.01
CA ARG A 2 32.08 -11.46 -14.91
C ARG A 2 33.46 -11.33 -14.23
N ALA A 3 34.24 -10.33 -14.62
CA ALA A 3 35.53 -10.04 -14.00
C ALA A 3 35.42 -9.68 -12.50
N ALA A 4 34.37 -8.95 -12.10
CA ALA A 4 34.17 -8.56 -10.70
C ALA A 4 33.91 -9.79 -9.81
N PHE A 5 33.13 -10.76 -10.29
CA PHE A 5 32.93 -12.04 -9.58
C PHE A 5 34.17 -12.94 -9.64
N ALA A 6 34.95 -12.89 -10.72
CA ALA A 6 36.18 -13.68 -10.83
C ALA A 6 37.32 -13.14 -9.94
N GLN A 7 37.28 -11.86 -9.59
CA GLN A 7 38.29 -11.19 -8.75
C GLN A 7 37.93 -11.21 -7.27
N ASP A 8 36.67 -11.50 -6.93
CA ASP A 8 36.14 -11.48 -5.58
C ASP A 8 35.12 -12.61 -5.41
N GLU A 9 35.59 -13.73 -4.83
CA GLU A 9 34.76 -14.89 -4.52
C GLU A 9 33.70 -14.59 -3.43
N GLY A 10 33.91 -13.55 -2.62
CA GLY A 10 33.02 -13.08 -1.57
C GLY A 10 31.92 -12.12 -2.04
N ARG A 11 31.96 -11.68 -3.31
CA ARG A 11 31.09 -10.63 -3.85
C ARG A 11 29.61 -10.83 -3.56
N PHE A 12 29.09 -12.05 -3.67
CA PHE A 12 27.68 -12.30 -3.37
C PHE A 12 27.37 -11.94 -1.91
N SER A 13 28.18 -12.41 -0.96
CA SER A 13 27.95 -12.15 0.46
C SER A 13 28.14 -10.68 0.85
N GLU A 14 29.06 -9.96 0.20
CA GLU A 14 29.30 -8.53 0.48
C GLU A 14 28.21 -7.61 -0.08
N PHE A 15 27.62 -7.98 -1.22
CA PHE A 15 26.63 -7.19 -1.94
C PHE A 15 25.24 -7.84 -1.93
N SER A 16 24.90 -8.49 -0.82
CA SER A 16 23.55 -8.96 -0.55
C SER A 16 23.18 -8.74 0.92
N LEU A 17 21.89 -8.71 1.20
CA LEU A 17 21.33 -8.65 2.54
C LEU A 17 20.18 -9.64 2.65
N GLN A 18 20.24 -10.49 3.68
CA GLN A 18 19.13 -11.34 4.06
C GLN A 18 18.39 -10.70 5.23
N PHE A 19 17.07 -10.56 5.10
CA PHE A 19 16.17 -10.18 6.18
C PHE A 19 15.05 -11.22 6.25
N GLU A 20 15.03 -12.02 7.31
CA GLU A 20 14.13 -13.18 7.44
C GLU A 20 14.21 -14.08 6.20
N ASP A 21 13.12 -14.27 5.47
CA ASP A 21 13.03 -15.06 4.24
C ASP A 21 13.26 -14.23 2.95
N LEU A 22 13.48 -12.92 3.06
CA LEU A 22 13.75 -12.03 1.94
C LEU A 22 15.26 -11.86 1.69
N LEU A 23 15.70 -12.23 0.48
CA LEU A 23 17.06 -11.95 -0.01
C LEU A 23 17.04 -10.75 -0.96
N LEU A 24 17.75 -9.68 -0.61
CA LEU A 24 18.07 -8.59 -1.52
C LEU A 24 19.50 -8.79 -2.05
N ASP A 25 19.62 -9.22 -3.30
CA ASP A 25 20.90 -9.43 -4.00
C ASP A 25 21.17 -8.28 -4.99
N TRP A 26 22.16 -7.42 -4.67
CA TRP A 26 22.65 -6.38 -5.59
C TRP A 26 24.08 -6.66 -6.09
N SER A 27 24.60 -7.88 -5.90
CA SER A 27 25.95 -8.29 -6.32
C SER A 27 26.16 -8.20 -7.84
N LYS A 28 25.06 -8.23 -8.61
CA LYS A 28 25.05 -8.13 -10.07
C LYS A 28 24.86 -6.70 -10.57
N CYS A 29 24.84 -5.71 -9.68
CA CYS A 29 24.85 -4.28 -10.03
C CYS A 29 26.28 -3.80 -10.28
N ALA A 30 26.44 -2.76 -11.12
CA ALA A 30 27.74 -2.18 -11.48
C ALA A 30 28.31 -1.30 -10.35
N VAL A 31 28.65 -1.95 -9.22
CA VAL A 31 29.19 -1.32 -8.01
C VAL A 31 30.38 -2.13 -7.48
N ASP A 32 31.28 -1.43 -6.79
CA ASP A 32 32.37 -1.99 -5.98
C ASP A 32 32.36 -1.38 -4.56
N ALA A 33 33.26 -1.81 -3.69
CA ALA A 33 33.31 -1.34 -2.30
C ALA A 33 33.45 0.18 -2.21
N LYS A 34 34.32 0.77 -3.05
CA LYS A 34 34.51 2.24 -3.11
C LYS A 34 33.23 2.96 -3.51
N THR A 35 32.52 2.44 -4.51
CA THR A 35 31.26 3.00 -4.99
C THR A 35 30.20 2.96 -3.88
N MET A 36 30.11 1.85 -3.12
CA MET A 36 29.18 1.76 -2.00
C MET A 36 29.51 2.77 -0.89
N THR A 37 30.79 2.95 -0.55
CA THR A 37 31.21 4.01 0.39
C THR A 37 30.79 5.39 -0.10
N MET A 38 31.05 5.72 -1.37
CA MET A 38 30.68 7.02 -1.93
C MET A 38 29.15 7.24 -1.97
N LEU A 39 28.37 6.20 -2.22
CA LEU A 39 26.90 6.27 -2.18
C LEU A 39 26.38 6.49 -0.75
N ALA A 40 27.00 5.85 0.25
CA ALA A 40 26.67 6.08 1.65
C ALA A 40 27.02 7.51 2.09
N GLU A 41 28.21 8.00 1.75
CA GLU A 41 28.62 9.39 2.01
C GLU A 41 27.68 10.40 1.34
N LEU A 42 27.20 10.11 0.13
CA LEU A 42 26.21 10.93 -0.55
C LEU A 42 24.87 10.94 0.18
N ALA A 43 24.40 9.80 0.69
CA ALA A 43 23.17 9.70 1.47
C ALA A 43 23.26 10.50 2.78
N ASP A 44 24.42 10.45 3.44
CA ASP A 44 24.70 11.22 4.65
C ASP A 44 24.73 12.72 4.35
N ALA A 45 25.46 13.14 3.31
CA ALA A 45 25.53 14.53 2.88
C ALA A 45 24.16 15.09 2.46
N ALA A 46 23.30 14.25 1.87
CA ALA A 46 21.92 14.59 1.53
C ALA A 46 20.97 14.61 2.74
N GLY A 47 21.43 14.16 3.91
CA GLY A 47 20.66 14.13 5.16
C GLY A 47 19.51 13.13 5.12
N VAL A 48 19.67 11.99 4.43
CA VAL A 48 18.62 10.97 4.29
C VAL A 48 18.12 10.48 5.64
N GLU A 49 19.03 10.21 6.59
CA GLU A 49 18.65 9.76 7.94
C GLU A 49 17.81 10.78 8.70
N LYS A 50 18.16 12.07 8.61
CA LYS A 50 17.42 13.16 9.22
C LYS A 50 16.01 13.27 8.61
N ARG A 51 15.89 13.16 7.29
CA ARG A 51 14.60 13.21 6.59
C ARG A 51 13.73 11.99 6.90
N ARG A 52 14.34 10.80 7.02
CA ARG A 52 13.68 9.58 7.52
C ARG A 52 13.12 9.82 8.91
N ALA A 53 13.95 10.30 9.85
CA ALA A 53 13.50 10.57 11.22
C ALA A 53 12.34 11.57 11.27
N ALA A 54 12.42 12.67 10.51
CA ALA A 54 11.36 13.67 10.39
C ALA A 54 10.04 13.06 9.88
N MET A 55 10.09 12.19 8.86
CA MET A 55 8.91 11.48 8.36
C MET A 55 8.24 10.63 9.44
N PHE A 56 9.03 9.85 10.19
CA PHE A 56 8.51 8.98 11.25
C PHE A 56 8.01 9.76 12.48
N ALA A 57 8.57 10.94 12.74
CA ALA A 57 8.15 11.82 13.84
C ALA A 57 6.87 12.62 13.54
N GLY A 58 6.32 12.55 12.32
CA GLY A 58 5.13 13.32 11.95
C GLY A 58 5.41 14.75 11.52
N ASP A 59 6.66 15.12 11.28
CA ASP A 59 7.03 16.46 10.79
C ASP A 59 6.36 16.76 9.44
N LYS A 60 6.06 18.05 9.20
CA LYS A 60 5.43 18.53 7.96
C LYS A 60 6.41 18.61 6.79
N ILE A 61 6.93 17.44 6.39
CA ILE A 61 7.93 17.31 5.32
C ILE A 61 7.36 17.50 3.91
N ASN A 62 6.04 17.40 3.72
CA ASN A 62 5.38 17.88 2.52
C ASN A 62 5.20 19.39 2.64
N VAL A 63 6.26 20.13 2.28
CA VAL A 63 6.37 21.57 2.51
C VAL A 63 5.44 22.40 1.64
N THR A 64 5.08 21.93 0.44
CA THR A 64 4.23 22.68 -0.49
C THR A 64 2.77 22.69 -0.05
N GLU A 65 2.32 21.64 0.63
CA GLU A 65 0.96 21.54 1.19
C GLU A 65 0.91 21.73 2.71
N ASN A 66 2.07 21.91 3.34
CA ASN A 66 2.23 21.99 4.80
C ASN A 66 1.60 20.80 5.53
N ARG A 67 1.98 19.57 5.16
CA ARG A 67 1.41 18.33 5.68
C ARG A 67 2.46 17.33 6.18
N ALA A 68 2.10 16.58 7.20
CA ALA A 68 2.83 15.37 7.60
C ALA A 68 2.70 14.28 6.52
N VAL A 69 3.65 13.34 6.49
CA VAL A 69 3.65 12.21 5.54
C VAL A 69 3.77 10.90 6.32
N LEU A 70 2.62 10.28 6.64
CA LEU A 70 2.53 9.21 7.65
C LEU A 70 1.84 7.93 7.17
N HIS A 71 2.12 7.51 5.94
CA HIS A 71 1.73 6.16 5.49
C HIS A 71 2.34 5.05 6.37
N THR A 72 3.44 5.34 7.06
CA THR A 72 4.05 4.46 8.09
C THR A 72 3.17 4.28 9.32
N ALA A 73 2.41 5.30 9.74
CA ALA A 73 1.52 5.21 10.91
C ALA A 73 0.34 4.27 10.65
N LEU A 74 -0.13 4.16 9.40
CA LEU A 74 -1.24 3.28 9.01
C LEU A 74 -0.98 1.79 9.27
N ARG A 75 0.28 1.41 9.48
CA ARG A 75 0.74 0.04 9.78
C ARG A 75 1.46 -0.06 11.12
N ALA A 76 1.39 0.98 11.95
CA ALA A 76 2.01 0.97 13.26
C ALA A 76 1.23 0.05 14.23
N PRO A 77 1.93 -0.71 15.09
CA PRO A 77 1.27 -1.47 16.15
C PRO A 77 0.42 -0.60 17.06
N ARG A 78 -0.61 -1.20 17.68
CA ARG A 78 -1.37 -0.53 18.74
C ARG A 78 -0.45 -0.13 19.89
N GLY A 79 -0.73 1.04 20.49
CA GLY A 79 0.01 1.55 21.65
C GLY A 79 1.29 2.31 21.31
N VAL A 80 1.70 2.39 20.04
CA VAL A 80 2.72 3.35 19.61
C VAL A 80 2.14 4.76 19.64
N GLU A 81 2.96 5.73 20.00
CA GLU A 81 2.62 7.16 19.95
C GLU A 81 3.26 7.80 18.71
N ILE A 82 2.42 8.39 17.87
CA ILE A 82 2.83 9.16 16.70
C ILE A 82 1.99 10.41 16.67
N ASP A 83 2.59 11.55 17.00
CA ASP A 83 1.88 12.81 17.13
C ASP A 83 1.89 13.62 15.83
N VAL A 84 0.75 14.20 15.50
CA VAL A 84 0.61 15.22 14.46
C VAL A 84 -0.14 16.39 15.08
N ASP A 85 0.46 17.58 15.01
CA ASP A 85 -0.14 18.81 15.57
C ASP A 85 -0.56 18.67 17.05
N GLY A 86 0.17 17.85 17.82
CA GLY A 86 -0.06 17.62 19.25
C GLY A 86 -1.05 16.51 19.60
N GLU A 87 -1.54 15.77 18.59
CA GLU A 87 -2.49 14.68 18.79
C GLU A 87 -1.92 13.35 18.28
N ASN A 88 -1.99 12.31 19.12
CA ASN A 88 -1.59 10.96 18.72
C ASN A 88 -2.62 10.38 17.74
N VAL A 89 -2.18 10.07 16.51
CA VAL A 89 -3.07 9.60 15.43
C VAL A 89 -3.34 8.09 15.46
N VAL A 90 -2.55 7.31 16.22
CA VAL A 90 -2.61 5.84 16.21
C VAL A 90 -3.98 5.29 16.67
N PRO A 91 -4.65 5.83 17.71
CA PRO A 91 -5.98 5.36 18.11
C PRO A 91 -7.05 5.50 17.02
N GLU A 92 -7.07 6.61 16.28
CA GLU A 92 -8.04 6.83 15.21
C GLU A 92 -7.81 5.88 14.03
N ILE A 93 -6.55 5.66 13.66
CA ILE A 93 -6.16 4.69 12.63
C ILE A 93 -6.70 3.30 12.97
N HIS A 94 -6.49 2.84 14.21
CA HIS A 94 -6.97 1.52 14.64
C HIS A 94 -8.48 1.44 14.74
N ALA A 95 -9.18 2.53 15.11
CA ALA A 95 -10.63 2.57 15.08
C ALA A 95 -11.19 2.38 13.65
N VAL A 96 -10.55 2.98 12.64
CA VAL A 96 -10.91 2.77 11.23
C VAL A 96 -10.59 1.34 10.78
N LEU A 97 -9.42 0.79 11.15
CA LEU A 97 -9.06 -0.60 10.83
C LEU A 97 -10.07 -1.60 11.45
N ASP A 98 -10.52 -1.37 12.69
CA ASP A 98 -11.53 -2.19 13.36
C ASP A 98 -12.89 -2.11 12.67
N ALA A 99 -13.30 -0.91 12.27
CA ALA A 99 -14.53 -0.71 11.51
C ALA A 99 -14.46 -1.40 10.13
N MET A 100 -13.33 -1.29 9.43
CA MET A 100 -13.09 -1.98 8.16
C MET A 100 -13.14 -3.50 8.32
N GLY A 101 -12.48 -4.06 9.33
CA GLY A 101 -12.48 -5.50 9.61
C GLY A 101 -13.89 -6.01 9.91
N THR A 102 -14.61 -5.31 10.80
CA THR A 102 -16.00 -5.66 11.15
C THR A 102 -16.91 -5.63 9.92
N PHE A 103 -16.79 -4.61 9.08
CA PHE A 103 -17.58 -4.48 7.86
C PHE A 103 -17.24 -5.59 6.84
N ALA A 104 -15.96 -5.85 6.61
CA ALA A 104 -15.51 -6.89 5.71
C ALA A 104 -16.01 -8.28 6.14
N ASP A 105 -15.94 -8.60 7.43
CA ASP A 105 -16.45 -9.86 7.98
C ASP A 105 -17.97 -9.98 7.85
N ALA A 106 -18.72 -8.89 8.06
CA ALA A 106 -20.17 -8.88 7.87
C ALA A 106 -20.56 -9.14 6.40
N VAL A 107 -19.85 -8.53 5.44
CA VAL A 107 -20.05 -8.77 3.99
C VAL A 107 -19.72 -10.21 3.62
N ARG A 108 -18.55 -10.70 4.05
CA ARG A 108 -18.05 -12.06 3.78
C ARG A 108 -18.92 -13.16 4.36
N SER A 109 -19.38 -12.99 5.60
CA SER A 109 -20.28 -13.94 6.25
C SER A 109 -21.68 -13.94 5.63
N GLY A 110 -22.11 -12.80 5.07
CA GLY A 110 -23.46 -12.56 4.60
C GLY A 110 -24.40 -12.01 5.67
N ALA A 111 -23.87 -11.60 6.83
CA ALA A 111 -24.62 -10.84 7.83
C ALA A 111 -25.02 -9.45 7.29
N ALA A 112 -24.17 -8.84 6.47
CA ALA A 112 -24.53 -7.68 5.67
C ALA A 112 -25.13 -8.16 4.33
N THR A 113 -26.40 -7.83 4.11
CA THR A 113 -27.14 -8.21 2.90
C THR A 113 -27.46 -7.01 2.03
N GLY A 114 -27.69 -7.26 0.73
CA GLY A 114 -28.25 -6.27 -0.17
C GLY A 114 -29.70 -5.91 0.20
N ALA A 115 -30.29 -4.97 -0.55
CA ALA A 115 -31.64 -4.45 -0.29
C ALA A 115 -32.75 -5.54 -0.31
N THR A 116 -32.50 -6.67 -0.98
CA THR A 116 -33.44 -7.80 -1.05
C THR A 116 -33.14 -8.91 -0.05
N GLY A 117 -32.22 -8.68 0.90
CA GLY A 117 -31.79 -9.69 1.87
C GLY A 117 -30.83 -10.73 1.31
N ARG A 118 -30.43 -10.61 0.03
CA ARG A 118 -29.44 -11.51 -0.58
C ARG A 118 -28.02 -11.18 -0.12
N LYS A 119 -27.19 -12.22 0.03
CA LYS A 119 -25.77 -12.08 0.33
C LYS A 119 -25.05 -11.37 -0.82
N ILE A 120 -24.14 -10.46 -0.48
CA ILE A 120 -23.26 -9.79 -1.45
C ILE A 120 -22.28 -10.82 -2.04
N THR A 121 -22.22 -10.88 -3.38
CA THR A 121 -21.35 -11.78 -4.14
C THR A 121 -20.23 -11.05 -4.87
N ASP A 122 -20.40 -9.75 -5.10
CA ASP A 122 -19.52 -8.91 -5.90
C ASP A 122 -19.29 -7.56 -5.21
N ILE A 123 -18.05 -7.08 -5.23
CA ILE A 123 -17.67 -5.73 -4.83
C ILE A 123 -17.10 -5.02 -6.05
N VAL A 124 -17.56 -3.81 -6.33
CA VAL A 124 -17.01 -2.93 -7.37
C VAL A 124 -16.37 -1.72 -6.69
N ASN A 125 -15.03 -1.64 -6.73
CA ASN A 125 -14.29 -0.46 -6.32
C ASN A 125 -14.28 0.56 -7.46
N ILE A 126 -14.69 1.79 -7.16
CA ILE A 126 -14.66 2.92 -8.08
C ILE A 126 -13.65 3.93 -7.55
N GLY A 127 -12.58 4.16 -8.30
CA GLY A 127 -11.51 5.08 -7.92
C GLY A 127 -10.48 5.21 -9.02
N ILE A 128 -9.64 6.25 -8.97
CA ILE A 128 -8.57 6.47 -9.96
C ILE A 128 -7.23 6.67 -9.27
N GLY A 129 -6.14 6.33 -9.97
CA GLY A 129 -4.77 6.53 -9.49
C GLY A 129 -4.51 5.75 -8.20
N GLY A 130 -4.21 6.46 -7.11
CA GLY A 130 -3.93 5.84 -5.81
C GLY A 130 -5.13 5.08 -5.21
N SER A 131 -6.35 5.45 -5.59
CA SER A 131 -7.58 4.78 -5.15
C SER A 131 -7.91 3.49 -5.93
N ASP A 132 -7.08 3.12 -6.91
CA ASP A 132 -7.32 1.97 -7.80
C ASP A 132 -6.10 1.03 -7.85
N LEU A 133 -4.93 1.55 -8.22
CA LEU A 133 -3.75 0.73 -8.53
C LEU A 133 -3.29 -0.15 -7.36
N GLY A 134 -3.33 0.39 -6.14
CA GLY A 134 -2.97 -0.35 -4.93
C GLY A 134 -3.91 -1.53 -4.66
N PRO A 135 -5.23 -1.29 -4.53
CA PRO A 135 -6.23 -2.34 -4.40
C PRO A 135 -6.18 -3.41 -5.52
N VAL A 136 -6.05 -3.00 -6.79
CA VAL A 136 -5.93 -3.93 -7.94
C VAL A 136 -4.69 -4.83 -7.77
N MET A 137 -3.54 -4.24 -7.49
CA MET A 137 -2.29 -4.99 -7.36
C MET A 137 -2.32 -5.96 -6.18
N ALA A 138 -2.80 -5.51 -5.02
CA ALA A 138 -2.84 -6.33 -3.81
C ALA A 138 -3.81 -7.51 -3.95
N THR A 139 -5.02 -7.28 -4.49
CA THR A 139 -5.98 -8.36 -4.73
C THR A 139 -5.47 -9.35 -5.77
N LEU A 140 -4.83 -8.89 -6.84
CA LEU A 140 -4.25 -9.80 -7.83
C LEU A 140 -3.14 -10.67 -7.22
N ALA A 141 -2.19 -10.06 -6.49
CA ALA A 141 -1.06 -10.76 -5.87
C ALA A 141 -1.50 -11.76 -4.79
N LEU A 142 -2.60 -11.48 -4.09
CA LEU A 142 -3.14 -12.30 -3.01
C LEU A 142 -4.31 -13.21 -3.44
N THR A 143 -4.53 -13.39 -4.74
CA THR A 143 -5.59 -14.27 -5.28
C THR A 143 -5.71 -15.63 -4.58
N PRO A 144 -4.61 -16.36 -4.24
CA PRO A 144 -4.71 -17.64 -3.54
C PRO A 144 -5.38 -17.57 -2.16
N TYR A 145 -5.46 -16.40 -1.55
CA TYR A 145 -6.04 -16.17 -0.23
C TYR A 145 -7.48 -15.62 -0.29
N HIS A 146 -8.03 -15.44 -1.48
CA HIS A 146 -9.39 -14.92 -1.65
C HIS A 146 -10.44 -15.95 -1.22
N ASP A 147 -11.36 -15.52 -0.36
CA ASP A 147 -12.52 -16.31 0.09
C ASP A 147 -13.85 -15.58 -0.17
N GLY A 148 -13.81 -14.59 -1.05
CA GLY A 148 -14.94 -13.82 -1.55
C GLY A 148 -15.26 -12.57 -0.70
N PRO A 149 -16.15 -11.68 -1.19
CA PRO A 149 -16.80 -11.68 -2.51
C PRO A 149 -15.82 -11.42 -3.68
N ARG A 150 -16.30 -11.56 -4.93
CA ARG A 150 -15.48 -11.24 -6.12
C ARG A 150 -15.21 -9.73 -6.18
N ALA A 151 -13.97 -9.34 -6.37
CA ALA A 151 -13.57 -7.94 -6.45
C ALA A 151 -13.42 -7.50 -7.91
N HIS A 152 -14.04 -6.36 -8.24
CA HIS A 152 -14.00 -5.69 -9.53
C HIS A 152 -13.50 -4.25 -9.32
N PHE A 153 -12.87 -3.68 -10.34
CA PHE A 153 -12.25 -2.36 -10.26
C PHE A 153 -12.64 -1.54 -11.48
N VAL A 154 -13.13 -0.33 -11.24
CA VAL A 154 -13.51 0.64 -12.28
C VAL A 154 -12.81 1.95 -12.01
N SER A 155 -11.99 2.38 -12.97
CA SER A 155 -11.13 3.55 -12.79
C SER A 155 -11.06 4.50 -13.97
N ASN A 156 -11.54 4.07 -15.14
CA ASN A 156 -11.51 4.88 -16.35
C ASN A 156 -12.83 5.64 -16.46
N ILE A 157 -12.76 6.90 -16.89
CA ILE A 157 -13.92 7.75 -17.18
C ILE A 157 -14.67 7.29 -18.45
N ASP A 158 -13.99 6.52 -19.31
CA ASP A 158 -14.63 5.85 -20.44
C ASP A 158 -15.71 4.88 -19.93
N GLY A 159 -16.97 5.18 -20.28
CA GLY A 159 -18.14 4.41 -19.87
C GLY A 159 -18.11 2.94 -20.30
N ALA A 160 -17.29 2.59 -21.30
CA ALA A 160 -17.06 1.19 -21.68
C ALA A 160 -16.51 0.36 -20.51
N HIS A 161 -15.63 0.93 -19.68
CA HIS A 161 -15.05 0.20 -18.55
C HIS A 161 -16.12 -0.18 -17.52
N MET A 162 -16.95 0.78 -17.12
CA MET A 162 -18.08 0.52 -16.23
C MET A 162 -19.08 -0.46 -16.86
N HIS A 163 -19.41 -0.28 -18.14
CA HIS A 163 -20.32 -1.18 -18.85
C HIS A 163 -19.83 -2.63 -18.85
N ASP A 164 -18.55 -2.84 -19.20
CA ASP A 164 -17.97 -4.17 -19.28
C ASP A 164 -17.86 -4.87 -17.93
N VAL A 165 -17.65 -4.12 -16.84
CA VAL A 165 -17.68 -4.68 -15.49
C VAL A 165 -19.12 -5.02 -15.08
N LEU A 166 -20.09 -4.13 -15.32
CA LEU A 166 -21.44 -4.29 -14.82
C LEU A 166 -22.30 -5.30 -15.58
N LYS A 167 -22.00 -5.60 -16.85
CA LYS A 167 -22.86 -6.41 -17.73
C LYS A 167 -23.20 -7.80 -17.18
N ASP A 168 -22.32 -8.38 -16.36
CA ASP A 168 -22.48 -9.72 -15.78
C ASP A 168 -22.86 -9.68 -14.29
N LEU A 169 -23.13 -8.50 -13.71
CA LEU A 169 -23.41 -8.32 -12.28
C LEU A 169 -24.90 -8.13 -11.98
N SER A 170 -25.32 -8.50 -10.77
CA SER A 170 -26.67 -8.27 -10.27
C SER A 170 -26.69 -7.13 -9.26
N ALA A 171 -27.58 -6.16 -9.46
CA ALA A 171 -27.76 -5.05 -8.53
C ALA A 171 -28.17 -5.49 -7.11
N GLU A 172 -28.77 -6.67 -6.96
CA GLU A 172 -29.20 -7.18 -5.65
C GLU A 172 -28.08 -7.79 -4.82
N THR A 173 -26.95 -8.15 -5.45
CA THR A 173 -25.82 -8.83 -4.79
C THR A 173 -24.49 -8.11 -5.01
N THR A 174 -24.50 -6.89 -5.53
CA THR A 174 -23.31 -6.08 -5.79
C THR A 174 -23.22 -4.92 -4.80
N LEU A 175 -22.06 -4.79 -4.14
CA LEU A 175 -21.70 -3.65 -3.30
C LEU A 175 -20.73 -2.74 -4.05
N PHE A 176 -20.93 -1.43 -3.97
CA PHE A 176 -20.01 -0.43 -4.53
C PHE A 176 -19.18 0.23 -3.44
N ILE A 177 -17.87 0.37 -3.67
CA ILE A 177 -16.96 1.16 -2.86
C ILE A 177 -16.53 2.36 -3.68
N VAL A 178 -16.91 3.58 -3.26
CA VAL A 178 -16.52 4.82 -3.94
C VAL A 178 -15.32 5.42 -3.21
N ALA A 179 -14.14 5.28 -3.80
CA ALA A 179 -12.86 5.67 -3.21
C ALA A 179 -12.37 7.04 -3.72
N SER A 180 -12.90 8.11 -3.14
CA SER A 180 -12.46 9.49 -3.42
C SER A 180 -12.27 10.28 -2.14
N LYS A 181 -11.05 10.82 -1.93
CA LYS A 181 -10.73 11.61 -0.73
C LYS A 181 -11.60 12.86 -0.60
N THR A 182 -11.85 13.57 -1.71
CA THR A 182 -12.66 14.79 -1.70
C THR A 182 -14.13 14.52 -1.99
N PHE A 183 -14.44 13.35 -2.54
CA PHE A 183 -15.76 13.04 -3.10
C PHE A 183 -16.18 13.97 -4.25
N THR A 184 -15.21 14.69 -4.83
CA THR A 184 -15.40 15.64 -5.95
C THR A 184 -14.55 15.29 -7.17
N THR A 185 -13.93 14.11 -7.19
CA THR A 185 -13.18 13.63 -8.36
C THR A 185 -14.16 13.46 -9.53
N ILE A 186 -13.80 14.03 -10.69
CA ILE A 186 -14.59 13.96 -11.94
C ILE A 186 -14.40 12.60 -12.59
#